data_AF-V7I4X2-F1
#
_entry.id   AF-V7I4X2-F1
#
_cell.length_a   1.000
_cell.length_b   1.000
_cell.length_c   1.000
_cell.angle_alpha   90.00
_cell.angle_beta   90.00
_cell.angle_gamma   90.00
#
_symmetry.space_group_name_H-M   'P 1'
#
loop_
_entity.id
_entity.type
_entity.pdbx_description
1 polymer ?
#
loop_
_entity_poly.entity_id
_entity_poly.type
_entity_poly.pdbx_seq_one_letter_code
_entity_poly.pdbx_strand_id
1 'polypeptide(L)'
;MHIVALAALIECLMIQSVCAGIAPYAILVCMVSASIPLKAYDKRMLVIPAAAAAAAFLSVNLYYSASIPDSIRIGRIYTYRAEGISAGRKYLVEGIEEGLKEGDIISGVFVYEDMPFNKDGYIGKLVFSDYRVSLDLISRLKRFKAELGEDLKEWYGYDNGSLMGSLVLGYRTDLSPDRMATMESLGILHILSISGFHIALIEQLLEKLRLRRSGFAAILLYGAVVDSVPSYRAVLMSAYKALGRATGRDPDPITGLAASFMIQASLKPYLVFSYGFALTYVSSLGMMLLGRRIGRRTWWMPQSVGSPLAGTTAALALSFPFMVSMTGGMSAGVFAGNMAMVPIYTGVTYLSLASVLLGPIPPARIILEPVIASIMQLALRAGEAASAFSADLGLLRVVMYYPAFLAASWISFRRRKFGILLAFFLCGLLISMPIIERVEIVNDWGNCKVVVSSGFRTIVISNERIPESGEILLEKPIFFTLGGRRVEISKGTGWNSLPQVHVEGKRLKIPSEMSYYNGMAVEADFIFIFGKVYRLK
;
A
#
# COMPACT_ATOMS: atom_id res chain seq x y z
N MET A 1 6.51 -23.69 11.00
CA MET A 1 5.83 -22.40 11.19
C MET A 1 6.80 -21.21 11.20
N HIS A 2 7.83 -21.19 12.06
CA HIS A 2 8.73 -20.01 12.18
C HIS A 2 9.70 -19.81 11.01
N ILE A 3 10.03 -20.85 10.24
CA ILE A 3 11.10 -20.82 9.24
C ILE A 3 10.71 -20.07 7.97
N VAL A 4 9.49 -20.26 7.46
CA VAL A 4 9.05 -19.59 6.21
C VAL A 4 8.81 -18.10 6.45
N ALA A 5 8.24 -17.75 7.61
CA ALA A 5 8.12 -16.35 8.03
C ALA A 5 9.50 -15.69 8.24
N LEU A 6 10.48 -16.44 8.77
CA LEU A 6 11.86 -15.99 8.90
C LEU A 6 12.53 -15.81 7.53
N ALA A 7 12.29 -16.72 6.58
CA ALA A 7 12.82 -16.61 5.22
C ALA A 7 12.28 -15.38 4.49
N ALA A 8 10.98 -15.11 4.58
CA ALA A 8 10.37 -13.89 4.04
C ALA A 8 10.93 -12.61 4.69
N LEU A 9 11.19 -12.64 6.00
CA LEU A 9 11.83 -11.53 6.71
C LEU A 9 13.28 -11.31 6.23
N ILE A 10 14.03 -12.39 6.04
CA ILE A 10 15.41 -12.34 5.52
C ILE A 10 15.42 -11.79 4.10
N GLU A 11 14.54 -12.27 3.22
CA GLU A 11 14.38 -11.73 1.85
C GLU A 11 14.07 -10.23 1.88
N CYS A 12 13.14 -9.79 2.73
CA CYS A 12 12.84 -8.37 2.90
C CYS A 12 14.06 -7.54 3.31
N LEU A 13 14.79 -7.98 4.34
CA LEU A 13 15.98 -7.29 4.84
C LEU A 13 17.11 -7.27 3.79
N MET A 14 17.25 -8.35 3.02
CA MET A 14 18.22 -8.41 1.93
C MET A 14 17.87 -7.43 0.81
N ILE A 15 16.61 -7.39 0.36
CA ILE A 15 16.16 -6.43 -0.65
C ILE A 15 16.43 -4.99 -0.17
N GLN A 16 16.07 -4.67 1.08
CA GLN A 16 16.36 -3.36 1.67
C GLN A 16 17.86 -3.04 1.69
N SER A 17 18.71 -4.01 2.02
CA SER A 17 20.15 -3.80 2.10
C SER A 17 20.82 -3.57 0.74
N VAL A 18 20.43 -4.33 -0.29
CA VAL A 18 20.96 -4.19 -1.66
C VAL A 18 20.57 -2.83 -2.22
N CYS A 19 19.31 -2.44 -2.03
CA CYS A 19 18.76 -1.17 -2.50
C CYS A 19 19.32 0.06 -1.76
N ALA A 20 19.64 -0.07 -0.46
CA ALA A 20 20.22 1.03 0.32
C ALA A 20 21.73 1.21 0.08
N GLY A 21 22.39 0.29 -0.64
CA GLY A 21 23.86 0.31 -0.80
C GLY A 21 24.64 -0.01 0.48
N ILE A 22 23.97 -0.52 1.52
CA ILE A 22 24.55 -0.73 2.86
C ILE A 22 24.88 -2.23 3.03
N ALA A 23 26.09 -2.61 2.61
CA ALA A 23 26.68 -3.93 2.80
C ALA A 23 26.64 -4.51 4.25
N PRO A 24 26.73 -3.72 5.36
CA PRO A 24 26.78 -4.31 6.70
C PRO A 24 25.45 -4.81 7.31
N TYR A 25 24.27 -4.57 6.70
CA TYR A 25 23.01 -5.11 7.24
C TYR A 25 22.89 -6.64 7.09
N ALA A 26 23.58 -7.23 6.11
CA ALA A 26 23.73 -8.67 5.98
C ALA A 26 24.40 -9.31 7.21
N ILE A 27 25.33 -8.59 7.86
CA ILE A 27 25.99 -9.02 9.10
C ILE A 27 24.99 -9.02 10.26
N LEU A 28 24.09 -8.02 10.32
CA LEU A 28 23.01 -7.98 11.30
C LEU A 28 22.00 -9.12 11.08
N VAL A 29 21.67 -9.45 9.83
CA VAL A 29 20.81 -10.60 9.49
C VAL A 29 21.48 -11.92 9.87
N CYS A 30 22.78 -12.07 9.62
CA CYS A 30 23.57 -13.21 10.09
C CYS A 30 23.61 -13.28 11.63
N MET A 31 23.73 -12.15 12.33
CA MET A 31 23.70 -12.09 13.80
C MET A 31 22.31 -12.41 14.37
N VAL A 32 21.22 -11.92 13.77
CA VAL A 32 19.84 -12.25 14.17
C VAL A 32 19.55 -13.72 13.90
N SER A 33 20.04 -14.26 12.78
CA SER A 33 19.96 -15.69 12.45
C SER A 33 20.77 -16.55 13.42
N ALA A 34 21.93 -16.07 13.87
CA ALA A 34 22.81 -16.72 14.85
C ALA A 34 22.32 -16.59 16.31
N SER A 35 21.49 -15.60 16.62
CA SER A 35 20.91 -15.36 17.96
C SER A 35 19.75 -16.31 18.31
N ILE A 36 19.26 -17.07 17.32
CA ILE A 36 18.23 -18.09 17.50
C ILE A 36 18.93 -19.41 17.84
N PRO A 37 18.59 -20.11 18.94
CA PRO A 37 19.36 -21.25 19.42
C PRO A 37 19.49 -22.36 18.35
N LEU A 38 20.73 -22.54 17.87
CA LEU A 38 21.18 -23.45 16.82
C LEU A 38 20.82 -24.94 17.05
N LYS A 39 20.50 -25.34 18.28
CA LYS A 39 20.14 -26.72 18.63
C LYS A 39 18.80 -27.21 18.02
N ALA A 40 18.04 -26.34 17.37
CA ALA A 40 16.73 -26.67 16.77
C ALA A 40 16.73 -26.79 15.23
N TYR A 41 17.87 -26.61 14.57
CA TYR A 41 17.95 -26.61 13.10
C TYR A 41 18.40 -27.97 12.54
N ASP A 42 17.55 -28.61 11.76
CA ASP A 42 17.95 -29.65 10.80
C ASP A 42 18.65 -28.97 9.60
N LYS A 43 19.69 -29.57 9.02
CA LYS A 43 20.46 -28.97 7.89
C LYS A 43 19.56 -28.62 6.69
N ARG A 44 18.45 -29.35 6.51
CA ARG A 44 17.41 -29.07 5.49
C ARG A 44 16.68 -27.74 5.72
N MET A 45 16.72 -27.19 6.94
CA MET A 45 16.02 -25.96 7.32
C MET A 45 16.80 -24.67 6.99
N LEU A 46 18.11 -24.75 6.71
CA LEU A 46 18.94 -23.61 6.25
C LEU A 46 18.77 -23.31 4.75
N VAL A 47 18.26 -24.27 3.98
CA VAL A 47 18.11 -24.15 2.52
C VAL A 47 17.06 -23.10 2.15
N ILE A 48 15.96 -23.01 2.89
CA ILE A 48 14.84 -22.10 2.55
C ILE A 48 15.26 -20.63 2.72
N PRO A 49 15.86 -20.19 3.85
CA PRO A 49 16.36 -18.83 3.98
C PRO A 49 17.49 -18.49 2.99
N ALA A 50 18.40 -19.43 2.70
CA ALA A 50 19.48 -19.22 1.75
C ALA A 50 18.94 -19.05 0.31
N ALA A 51 17.96 -19.87 -0.09
CA ALA A 51 17.30 -19.74 -1.38
C ALA A 51 16.52 -18.42 -1.49
N ALA A 52 15.85 -18.00 -0.41
CA ALA A 52 15.16 -16.71 -0.36
C ALA A 52 16.13 -15.52 -0.52
N ALA A 53 17.29 -15.56 0.15
CA ALA A 53 18.33 -14.54 0.01
C ALA A 53 18.94 -14.51 -1.41
N ALA A 54 19.19 -15.67 -2.01
CA ALA A 54 19.67 -15.75 -3.39
C ALA A 54 18.63 -15.23 -4.39
N ALA A 55 17.36 -15.58 -4.21
CA ALA A 55 16.25 -15.08 -5.02
C ALA A 55 16.09 -13.56 -4.90
N ALA A 56 16.20 -13.01 -3.68
CA ALA A 56 16.20 -11.58 -3.42
C ALA A 56 17.31 -10.85 -4.18
N PHE A 57 18.54 -11.35 -4.06
CA PHE A 57 19.70 -10.77 -4.73
C PHE A 57 19.53 -10.79 -6.25
N LEU A 58 19.15 -11.95 -6.81
CA LEU A 58 18.92 -12.08 -8.24
C LEU A 58 17.78 -11.17 -8.73
N SER A 59 16.68 -11.12 -7.99
CA SER A 59 15.52 -10.28 -8.29
C SER A 59 15.89 -8.80 -8.42
N VAL A 60 16.60 -8.24 -7.43
CA VAL A 60 17.00 -6.82 -7.44
C VAL A 60 17.93 -6.52 -8.62
N ASN A 61 18.94 -7.37 -8.82
CA ASN A 61 19.91 -7.18 -9.91
C ASN A 61 19.26 -7.29 -11.30
N LEU A 62 18.35 -8.25 -11.50
CA LEU A 62 17.61 -8.42 -12.76
C LEU A 62 16.59 -7.30 -12.97
N TYR A 63 16.00 -6.76 -11.90
CA TYR A 63 15.00 -5.71 -12.01
C TYR A 63 15.63 -4.38 -12.42
N TYR A 64 16.69 -3.96 -11.72
CA TYR A 64 17.38 -2.67 -11.92
C TYR A 64 18.51 -2.71 -12.96
N SER A 65 18.71 -3.83 -13.65
CA SER A 65 19.60 -3.85 -14.81
C SER A 65 19.02 -2.97 -15.92
N ALA A 66 19.81 -2.02 -16.43
CA ALA A 66 19.40 -1.15 -17.52
C ALA A 66 18.87 -1.96 -18.72
N SER A 67 17.67 -1.62 -19.17
CA SER A 67 17.05 -2.22 -20.34
C SER A 67 16.20 -1.20 -21.07
N ILE A 68 16.43 -1.03 -22.36
CA ILE A 68 15.61 -0.16 -23.21
C ILE A 68 14.43 -1.00 -23.73
N PRO A 69 13.18 -0.62 -23.46
CA PRO A 69 12.01 -1.40 -23.88
C PRO A 69 11.61 -1.15 -25.34
N ASP A 70 11.18 -2.18 -26.06
CA ASP A 70 10.64 -2.03 -27.44
C ASP A 70 9.21 -1.44 -27.44
N SER A 71 8.42 -1.78 -26.42
CA SER A 71 7.06 -1.31 -26.23
C SER A 71 6.72 -1.24 -24.75
N ILE A 72 5.75 -0.40 -24.42
CA ILE A 72 5.42 -0.05 -23.04
C ILE A 72 3.92 -0.04 -22.87
N ARG A 73 3.46 -0.73 -21.85
CA ARG A 73 2.08 -0.63 -21.42
C ARG A 73 1.92 0.60 -20.53
N ILE A 74 1.00 1.46 -20.89
CA ILE A 74 0.56 2.57 -20.05
C ILE A 74 -0.18 2.00 -18.85
N GLY A 75 0.35 2.29 -17.67
CA GLY A 75 -0.29 2.11 -16.38
C GLY A 75 -1.11 3.36 -16.05
N ARG A 76 -0.91 3.88 -14.83
CA ARG A 76 -1.63 5.07 -14.37
C ARG A 76 -1.21 6.30 -15.15
N ILE A 77 -2.19 7.08 -15.57
CA ILE A 77 -2.01 8.33 -16.31
C ILE A 77 -2.17 9.50 -15.34
N TYR A 78 -1.25 10.44 -15.42
CA TYR A 78 -1.26 11.72 -14.75
C TYR A 78 -1.32 12.82 -15.82
N THR A 79 -1.55 14.07 -15.43
CA THR A 79 -1.83 15.19 -16.35
C THR A 79 -0.85 15.33 -17.52
N TYR A 80 0.45 15.07 -17.32
CA TYR A 80 1.49 15.19 -18.37
C TYR A 80 2.46 14.01 -18.42
N ARG A 81 2.16 12.93 -17.69
CA ARG A 81 3.07 11.79 -17.52
C ARG A 81 2.28 10.53 -17.23
N ALA A 82 2.86 9.38 -17.49
CA ALA A 82 2.25 8.11 -17.13
C ALA A 82 3.28 7.15 -16.53
N GLU A 83 2.78 6.23 -15.72
CA GLU A 83 3.55 5.03 -15.39
C GLU A 83 3.59 4.12 -16.62
N GLY A 84 4.78 3.70 -17.03
CA GLY A 84 4.98 2.71 -18.08
C GLY A 84 5.44 1.38 -17.49
N ILE A 85 4.87 0.28 -17.96
CA ILE A 85 5.29 -1.07 -17.56
C ILE A 85 5.74 -1.85 -18.80
N SER A 86 6.96 -2.35 -18.78
CA SER A 86 7.48 -3.25 -19.81
C SER A 86 8.31 -4.36 -19.19
N ALA A 87 8.03 -5.62 -19.59
CA ALA A 87 8.65 -6.82 -19.02
C ALA A 87 8.63 -6.86 -17.47
N GLY A 88 7.59 -6.29 -16.84
CA GLY A 88 7.46 -6.21 -15.38
C GLY A 88 8.24 -5.08 -14.71
N ARG A 89 9.07 -4.34 -15.45
CA ARG A 89 9.83 -3.16 -15.00
C ARG A 89 9.02 -1.89 -15.19
N LYS A 90 9.26 -0.92 -14.31
CA LYS A 90 8.50 0.33 -14.24
C LYS A 90 9.34 1.50 -14.77
N TYR A 91 8.75 2.29 -15.64
CA TYR A 91 9.35 3.44 -16.30
C TYR A 91 8.47 4.67 -16.12
N LEU A 92 9.10 5.84 -16.09
CA LEU A 92 8.38 7.10 -16.16
C LEU A 92 8.22 7.48 -17.63
N VAL A 93 6.98 7.68 -18.08
CA VAL A 93 6.67 8.02 -19.47
C VAL A 93 6.20 9.47 -19.54
N GLU A 94 6.76 10.23 -20.48
CA GLU A 94 6.43 11.62 -20.76
C GLU A 94 6.31 11.85 -22.27
N GLY A 95 5.82 13.03 -22.68
CA GLY A 95 5.56 13.33 -24.09
C GLY A 95 4.30 12.63 -24.61
N ILE A 96 3.27 12.55 -23.77
CA ILE A 96 2.05 11.78 -24.01
C ILE A 96 0.92 12.73 -24.43
N GLU A 97 0.19 12.43 -25.50
CA GLU A 97 -0.97 13.22 -25.93
C GLU A 97 -2.24 12.88 -25.14
N GLU A 98 -3.22 13.80 -25.16
CA GLU A 98 -4.55 13.57 -24.60
C GLU A 98 -5.27 12.42 -25.32
N GLY A 99 -5.88 11.50 -24.55
CA GLY A 99 -6.71 10.41 -25.09
C GLY A 99 -6.15 9.00 -24.93
N LEU A 100 -4.88 8.85 -24.48
CA LEU A 100 -4.35 7.55 -24.06
C LEU A 100 -5.11 7.02 -22.83
N LYS A 101 -5.32 5.70 -22.79
CA LYS A 101 -6.02 5.02 -21.69
C LYS A 101 -5.11 4.05 -20.96
N GLU A 102 -5.39 3.86 -19.67
CA GLU A 102 -4.70 2.84 -18.88
C GLU A 102 -4.87 1.46 -19.55
N GLY A 103 -3.76 0.76 -19.75
CA GLY A 103 -3.67 -0.53 -20.39
C GLY A 103 -3.24 -0.50 -21.85
N ASP A 104 -3.25 0.66 -22.51
CA ASP A 104 -2.79 0.82 -23.89
C ASP A 104 -1.29 0.51 -24.02
N ILE A 105 -0.86 -0.05 -25.15
CA ILE A 105 0.55 -0.35 -25.41
C ILE A 105 1.08 0.66 -26.43
N ILE A 106 2.08 1.43 -26.05
CA ILE A 106 2.77 2.38 -26.93
C ILE A 106 4.11 1.81 -27.40
N SER A 107 4.45 2.08 -28.66
CA SER A 107 5.74 1.75 -29.28
C SER A 107 6.10 2.87 -30.25
N GLY A 108 7.35 3.34 -30.24
CA GLY A 108 7.68 4.56 -30.98
C GLY A 108 9.09 5.06 -30.73
N VAL A 109 9.33 6.29 -31.15
CA VAL A 109 10.63 6.96 -30.97
C VAL A 109 10.59 7.73 -29.66
N PHE A 110 11.55 7.43 -28.79
CA PHE A 110 11.66 8.07 -27.48
C PHE A 110 13.13 8.30 -27.11
N VAL A 111 13.34 9.24 -26.20
CA VAL A 111 14.62 9.44 -25.52
C VAL A 111 14.58 8.66 -24.21
N TYR A 112 15.61 7.83 -23.97
CA TYR A 112 15.77 7.09 -22.71
C TYR A 112 16.78 7.80 -21.81
N GLU A 113 16.36 8.06 -20.58
CA GLU A 113 17.19 8.57 -19.51
C GLU A 113 17.25 7.51 -18.41
N ASP A 114 18.45 7.04 -18.10
CA ASP A 114 18.65 6.12 -16.98
C ASP A 114 18.38 6.83 -15.66
N MET A 115 17.72 6.15 -14.73
CA MET A 115 17.44 6.70 -13.41
C MET A 115 18.20 5.91 -12.34
N PRO A 116 18.84 6.60 -11.37
CA PRO A 116 19.43 5.91 -10.24
C PRO A 116 18.36 5.15 -9.45
N PHE A 117 18.81 4.26 -8.57
CA PHE A 117 17.92 3.49 -7.72
C PHE A 117 16.84 4.37 -7.08
N ASN A 118 15.58 4.04 -7.33
CA ASN A 118 14.42 4.68 -6.72
C ASN A 118 13.57 3.65 -5.95
N LYS A 119 13.16 4.03 -4.73
CA LYS A 119 12.26 3.26 -3.86
C LYS A 119 10.89 3.00 -4.49
N ASP A 120 10.47 3.83 -5.43
CA ASP A 120 9.22 3.70 -6.18
C ASP A 120 9.31 2.69 -7.33
N GLY A 121 10.51 2.16 -7.60
CA GLY A 121 10.74 1.10 -8.58
C GLY A 121 10.96 1.58 -10.02
N TYR A 122 11.04 2.88 -10.27
CA TYR A 122 11.37 3.39 -11.60
C TYR A 122 12.84 3.09 -11.94
N ILE A 123 13.08 2.55 -13.15
CA ILE A 123 14.43 2.22 -13.64
C ILE A 123 14.89 3.12 -14.79
N GLY A 124 14.05 4.06 -15.21
CA GLY A 124 14.36 5.00 -16.28
C GLY A 124 13.17 5.81 -16.72
N LYS A 125 13.46 6.94 -17.36
CA LYS A 125 12.50 7.87 -17.93
C LYS A 125 12.53 7.78 -19.45
N LEU A 126 11.36 7.95 -20.05
CA LEU A 126 11.12 7.78 -21.47
C LEU A 126 10.28 8.94 -21.98
N VAL A 127 10.87 9.74 -22.84
CA VAL A 127 10.22 10.91 -23.43
C VAL A 127 9.89 10.59 -24.88
N PHE A 128 8.62 10.32 -25.17
CA PHE A 128 8.16 9.99 -26.52
C PHE A 128 8.05 11.25 -27.37
N SER A 129 8.49 11.14 -28.62
CA SER A 129 8.27 12.18 -29.65
C SER A 129 7.20 11.78 -30.65
N ASP A 130 7.08 10.47 -30.93
CA ASP A 130 6.04 9.88 -31.77
C ASP A 130 5.82 8.43 -31.32
N TYR A 131 4.57 7.96 -31.36
CA TYR A 131 4.20 6.61 -30.94
C TYR A 131 2.98 6.04 -31.66
N ARG A 132 2.96 4.71 -31.75
CA ARG A 132 1.80 3.92 -32.19
C ARG A 132 1.17 3.23 -31.00
N VAL A 133 -0.15 3.25 -30.95
CA VAL A 133 -0.95 2.58 -29.92
C VAL A 133 -1.42 1.21 -30.42
N SER A 134 -1.23 0.18 -29.62
CA SER A 134 -1.73 -1.17 -29.84
C SER A 134 -2.49 -1.70 -28.63
N LEU A 135 -3.36 -2.68 -28.87
CA LEU A 135 -4.28 -3.23 -27.87
C LEU A 135 -4.15 -4.74 -27.79
N ASP A 136 -4.03 -5.25 -26.59
CA ASP A 136 -4.05 -6.68 -26.31
C ASP A 136 -5.20 -7.08 -25.37
N LEU A 137 -5.22 -8.33 -24.93
CA LEU A 137 -6.23 -8.83 -24.00
C LEU A 137 -6.23 -8.05 -22.68
N ILE A 138 -5.06 -7.68 -22.17
CA ILE A 138 -4.94 -6.93 -20.91
C ILE A 138 -5.49 -5.52 -21.10
N SER A 139 -5.21 -4.86 -22.23
CA SER A 139 -5.79 -3.55 -22.57
C SER A 139 -7.31 -3.64 -22.60
N ARG A 140 -7.87 -4.68 -23.22
CA ARG A 140 -9.32 -4.91 -23.26
C ARG A 140 -9.91 -5.15 -21.88
N LEU A 141 -9.25 -5.93 -21.02
CA LEU A 141 -9.70 -6.14 -19.64
C LEU A 141 -9.68 -4.86 -18.82
N LYS A 142 -8.68 -3.99 -18.98
CA LYS A 142 -8.63 -2.68 -18.31
C LYS A 142 -9.71 -1.72 -18.80
N ARG A 143 -10.00 -1.71 -20.11
CA ARG A 143 -11.12 -0.94 -20.67
C ARG A 143 -12.47 -1.46 -20.17
N PHE A 144 -12.68 -2.77 -20.18
CA PHE A 144 -13.88 -3.39 -19.63
C PHE A 144 -14.07 -3.05 -18.14
N LYS A 145 -12.99 -3.07 -17.35
CA LYS A 145 -13.02 -2.62 -15.96
C LYS A 145 -13.49 -1.16 -15.85
N ALA A 146 -12.99 -0.26 -16.69
CA ALA A 146 -13.38 1.14 -16.68
C ALA A 146 -14.84 1.33 -17.07
N GLU A 147 -15.30 0.62 -18.11
CA GLU A 147 -16.70 0.60 -18.54
C GLU A 147 -17.63 0.14 -17.41
N LEU A 148 -17.30 -0.94 -16.70
CA LEU A 148 -18.08 -1.37 -15.52
C LEU A 148 -18.13 -0.31 -14.42
N GLY A 149 -17.07 0.48 -14.26
CA GLY A 149 -17.05 1.60 -13.32
C GLY A 149 -18.04 2.69 -13.70
N GLU A 150 -18.08 3.06 -14.99
CA GLU A 150 -19.03 4.04 -15.52
C GLU A 150 -20.47 3.52 -15.48
N ASP A 151 -20.70 2.26 -15.83
CA ASP A 151 -22.01 1.60 -15.74
C ASP A 151 -22.59 1.69 -14.33
N LEU A 152 -21.78 1.44 -13.29
CA LEU A 152 -22.21 1.56 -11.90
C LEU A 152 -22.60 2.99 -11.52
N LYS A 153 -21.88 4.00 -12.04
CA LYS A 153 -22.21 5.42 -11.84
C LYS A 153 -23.51 5.80 -12.53
N GLU A 154 -23.74 5.28 -13.75
CA GLU A 154 -24.98 5.48 -14.48
C GLU A 154 -26.17 4.83 -13.75
N TRP A 155 -26.02 3.60 -13.26
CA TRP A 155 -27.12 2.84 -12.66
C TRP A 155 -27.49 3.27 -11.25
N TYR A 156 -26.54 3.76 -10.46
CA TYR A 156 -26.75 4.05 -9.02
C TYR A 156 -26.43 5.49 -8.62
N GLY A 157 -26.14 6.35 -9.59
CA GLY A 157 -25.69 7.73 -9.40
C GLY A 157 -24.20 7.82 -9.08
N TYR A 158 -23.61 8.99 -9.39
CA TYR A 158 -22.16 9.21 -9.34
C TYR A 158 -21.53 8.78 -8.00
N ASP A 159 -22.02 9.29 -6.87
CA ASP A 159 -21.41 9.01 -5.57
C ASP A 159 -21.47 7.53 -5.16
N ASN A 160 -22.64 6.89 -5.30
CA ASN A 160 -22.83 5.50 -4.90
C ASN A 160 -22.15 4.56 -5.88
N GLY A 161 -22.29 4.79 -7.19
CA GLY A 161 -21.60 4.03 -8.23
C GLY A 161 -20.08 4.11 -8.11
N SER A 162 -19.52 5.29 -7.85
CA SER A 162 -18.08 5.46 -7.58
C SER A 162 -17.63 4.65 -6.37
N LEU A 163 -18.38 4.66 -5.26
CA LEU A 163 -18.04 3.85 -4.09
C LEU A 163 -18.19 2.34 -4.37
N MET A 164 -19.24 1.91 -5.06
CA MET A 164 -19.43 0.51 -5.46
C MET A 164 -18.29 0.04 -6.36
N GLY A 165 -17.94 0.82 -7.39
CA GLY A 165 -16.80 0.58 -8.26
C GLY A 165 -15.49 0.55 -7.48
N SER A 166 -15.34 1.40 -6.46
CA SER A 166 -14.17 1.36 -5.57
C SER A 166 -14.08 0.05 -4.79
N LEU A 167 -15.22 -0.45 -4.28
CA LEU A 167 -15.27 -1.68 -3.49
C LEU A 167 -15.03 -2.94 -4.34
N VAL A 168 -15.49 -2.99 -5.59
CA VAL A 168 -15.42 -4.23 -6.40
C VAL A 168 -14.42 -4.22 -7.54
N LEU A 169 -14.05 -3.04 -8.04
CA LEU A 169 -13.05 -2.85 -9.10
C LEU A 169 -11.75 -2.21 -8.59
N GLY A 170 -11.78 -1.54 -7.42
CA GLY A 170 -10.59 -0.94 -6.80
C GLY A 170 -10.24 0.44 -7.36
N TYR A 171 -11.18 1.12 -8.03
CA TYR A 171 -11.03 2.54 -8.37
C TYR A 171 -11.04 3.38 -7.09
N ARG A 172 -10.24 4.45 -7.04
CA ARG A 172 -10.24 5.36 -5.87
C ARG A 172 -10.40 6.82 -6.25
N THR A 173 -10.13 7.13 -7.52
CA THR A 173 -10.05 8.49 -8.07
C THR A 173 -11.40 9.20 -8.10
N ASP A 174 -12.50 8.47 -8.01
CA ASP A 174 -13.84 9.00 -8.29
C ASP A 174 -14.70 9.18 -7.03
N LEU A 175 -14.12 8.95 -5.84
CA LEU A 175 -14.78 9.17 -4.56
C LEU A 175 -14.81 10.65 -4.20
N SER A 176 -15.91 11.12 -3.60
CA SER A 176 -15.99 12.50 -3.13
C SER A 176 -15.00 12.74 -1.97
N PRO A 177 -14.40 13.95 -1.86
CA PRO A 177 -13.45 14.29 -0.80
C PRO A 177 -13.99 14.06 0.61
N ASP A 178 -15.28 14.36 0.84
CA ASP A 178 -15.91 14.21 2.15
C ASP A 178 -16.05 12.74 2.57
N ARG A 179 -16.35 11.85 1.61
CA ARG A 179 -16.39 10.40 1.85
C ARG A 179 -15.00 9.87 2.13
N MET A 180 -13.99 10.30 1.38
CA MET A 180 -12.60 9.93 1.64
C MET A 180 -12.16 10.38 3.04
N ALA A 181 -12.42 11.63 3.42
CA ALA A 181 -12.07 12.17 4.73
C ALA A 181 -12.77 11.43 5.88
N THR A 182 -14.05 11.07 5.71
CA THR A 182 -14.80 10.28 6.71
C THR A 182 -14.23 8.87 6.83
N MET A 183 -13.90 8.22 5.71
CA MET A 183 -13.29 6.88 5.75
C MET A 183 -11.86 6.91 6.32
N GLU A 184 -11.12 8.00 6.12
CA GLU A 184 -9.79 8.22 6.68
C GLU A 184 -9.86 8.44 8.19
N SER A 185 -10.76 9.31 8.65
CA SER A 185 -10.96 9.58 10.08
C SER A 185 -11.45 8.34 10.83
N LEU A 186 -12.14 7.42 10.16
CA LEU A 186 -12.53 6.13 10.74
C LEU A 186 -11.49 5.02 10.52
N GLY A 187 -10.38 5.28 9.83
CA GLY A 187 -9.35 4.29 9.53
C GLY A 187 -9.81 3.12 8.65
N ILE A 188 -10.90 3.31 7.90
CA ILE A 188 -11.56 2.28 7.08
C ILE A 188 -11.27 2.40 5.59
N LEU A 189 -10.39 3.33 5.16
CA LEU A 189 -9.94 3.45 3.76
C LEU A 189 -9.41 2.13 3.18
N HIS A 190 -8.89 1.24 4.02
CA HIS A 190 -8.39 -0.07 3.61
C HIS A 190 -9.49 -0.97 2.99
N ILE A 191 -10.77 -0.70 3.26
CA ILE A 191 -11.91 -1.44 2.68
C ILE A 191 -12.01 -1.19 1.16
N LEU A 192 -11.63 0.00 0.69
CA LEU A 192 -11.54 0.34 -0.74
C LEU A 192 -10.43 -0.43 -1.45
N SER A 193 -9.55 -1.09 -0.70
CA SER A 193 -8.62 -2.05 -1.26
C SER A 193 -9.29 -3.41 -1.34
N ILE A 194 -9.36 -3.97 -2.54
CA ILE A 194 -9.88 -5.32 -2.76
C ILE A 194 -8.97 -6.32 -2.06
N SER A 195 -9.41 -6.73 -0.88
CA SER A 195 -8.68 -7.63 0.02
C SER A 195 -9.03 -9.09 -0.25
N GLY A 196 -8.35 -10.01 0.46
CA GLY A 196 -8.68 -11.44 0.42
C GLY A 196 -10.09 -11.79 0.89
N PHE A 197 -10.80 -10.85 1.51
CA PHE A 197 -12.23 -10.98 1.77
C PHE A 197 -13.02 -11.14 0.47
N HIS A 198 -12.81 -10.26 -0.52
CA HIS A 198 -13.50 -10.29 -1.81
C HIS A 198 -13.27 -11.60 -2.55
N ILE A 199 -12.03 -12.10 -2.54
CA ILE A 199 -11.69 -13.40 -3.14
C ILE A 199 -12.37 -14.56 -2.39
N ALA A 200 -12.41 -14.51 -1.06
CA ALA A 200 -13.13 -15.51 -0.27
C ALA A 200 -14.65 -15.49 -0.55
N LEU A 201 -15.23 -14.32 -0.86
CA LEU A 201 -16.64 -14.23 -1.28
C LEU A 201 -16.87 -14.95 -2.61
N ILE A 202 -16.02 -14.68 -3.59
CA ILE A 202 -16.07 -15.33 -4.91
C ILE A 202 -15.89 -16.84 -4.75
N GLU A 203 -14.94 -17.30 -3.93
CA GLU A 203 -14.77 -18.72 -3.60
C GLU A 203 -16.05 -19.34 -3.03
N GLN A 204 -16.68 -18.70 -2.03
CA GLN A 204 -17.90 -19.21 -1.40
C GLN A 204 -19.08 -19.28 -2.38
N LEU A 205 -19.23 -18.26 -3.23
CA LEU A 205 -20.28 -18.23 -4.24
C LEU A 205 -20.09 -19.38 -5.25
N LEU A 206 -18.86 -19.57 -5.74
CA LEU A 206 -18.55 -20.63 -6.70
C LEU A 206 -18.68 -22.03 -6.08
N GLU A 207 -18.38 -22.19 -4.78
CA GLU A 207 -18.64 -23.42 -4.05
C GLU A 207 -20.15 -23.72 -3.94
N LYS A 208 -20.99 -22.71 -3.62
CA LYS A 208 -22.46 -22.86 -3.59
C LYS A 208 -23.04 -23.25 -4.95
N LEU A 209 -22.51 -22.68 -6.03
CA LEU A 209 -22.92 -22.98 -7.40
C LEU A 209 -22.34 -24.29 -7.96
N ARG A 210 -21.57 -25.05 -7.15
CA ARG A 210 -20.89 -26.29 -7.56
C ARG A 210 -19.89 -26.12 -8.72
N LEU A 211 -19.42 -24.89 -8.96
CA LEU A 211 -18.48 -24.52 -10.02
C LEU A 211 -17.01 -24.59 -9.55
N ARG A 212 -16.67 -25.57 -8.70
CA ARG A 212 -15.33 -25.63 -8.06
C ARG A 212 -14.18 -25.77 -9.06
N ARG A 213 -14.41 -26.41 -10.21
CA ARG A 213 -13.38 -26.61 -11.26
C ARG A 213 -13.07 -25.32 -12.05
N SER A 214 -14.07 -24.47 -12.28
CA SER A 214 -13.91 -23.14 -12.89
C SER A 214 -13.58 -22.05 -11.85
N GLY A 215 -13.65 -22.39 -10.55
CA GLY A 215 -13.40 -21.50 -9.42
C GLY A 215 -12.10 -20.73 -9.48
N PHE A 216 -11.00 -21.42 -9.79
CA PHE A 216 -9.67 -20.82 -9.82
C PHE A 216 -9.48 -19.88 -11.01
N ALA A 217 -10.03 -20.22 -12.19
CA ALA A 217 -9.97 -19.36 -13.36
C ALA A 217 -10.73 -18.04 -13.14
N ALA A 218 -11.88 -18.10 -12.48
CA ALA A 218 -12.65 -16.89 -12.11
C ALA A 218 -11.87 -16.01 -11.12
N ILE A 219 -11.17 -16.60 -10.15
CA ILE A 219 -10.33 -15.87 -9.18
C ILE A 219 -9.13 -15.23 -9.88
N LEU A 220 -8.48 -15.94 -10.82
CA LEU A 220 -7.40 -15.39 -11.63
C LEU A 220 -7.88 -14.21 -12.47
N LEU A 221 -9.03 -14.35 -13.14
CA LEU A 221 -9.61 -13.29 -13.95
C LEU A 221 -9.98 -12.08 -13.10
N TYR A 222 -10.65 -12.28 -11.97
CA TYR A 222 -10.97 -11.20 -11.03
C TYR A 222 -9.70 -10.52 -10.50
N GLY A 223 -8.68 -11.31 -10.17
CA GLY A 223 -7.37 -10.80 -9.77
C GLY A 223 -6.74 -9.90 -10.83
N ALA A 224 -6.79 -10.32 -12.09
CA ALA A 224 -6.26 -9.56 -13.23
C ALA A 224 -7.06 -8.28 -13.53
N VAL A 225 -8.38 -8.30 -13.37
CA VAL A 225 -9.24 -7.11 -13.51
C VAL A 225 -8.94 -6.11 -12.41
N VAL A 226 -8.79 -6.57 -11.17
CA VAL A 226 -8.56 -5.70 -10.02
C VAL A 226 -7.16 -5.07 -10.05
N ASP A 227 -6.14 -5.83 -10.45
CA ASP A 227 -4.75 -5.38 -10.60
C ASP A 227 -4.22 -4.64 -9.35
N SER A 228 -4.27 -5.29 -8.19
CA SER A 228 -3.80 -4.72 -6.93
C SER A 228 -2.99 -5.70 -6.09
N VAL A 229 -2.02 -5.20 -5.33
CA VAL A 229 -1.17 -5.98 -4.42
C VAL A 229 -2.00 -6.90 -3.50
N PRO A 230 -3.06 -6.42 -2.82
CA PRO A 230 -3.84 -7.27 -1.92
C PRO A 230 -4.65 -8.34 -2.65
N SER A 231 -5.07 -8.05 -3.89
CA SER A 231 -5.74 -9.02 -4.76
C SER A 231 -4.78 -10.13 -5.20
N TYR A 232 -3.59 -9.78 -5.71
CA TYR A 232 -2.56 -10.75 -6.09
C TYR A 232 -2.16 -11.66 -4.93
N ARG A 233 -2.06 -11.12 -3.71
CA ARG A 233 -1.79 -11.93 -2.51
C ARG A 233 -2.88 -12.98 -2.32
N ALA A 234 -4.14 -12.57 -2.40
CA ALA A 234 -5.26 -13.47 -2.20
C ALA A 234 -5.39 -14.52 -3.32
N VAL A 235 -5.09 -14.16 -4.58
CA VAL A 235 -5.00 -15.11 -5.71
C VAL A 235 -3.90 -16.14 -5.48
N LEU A 236 -2.70 -15.71 -5.11
CA LEU A 236 -1.57 -16.61 -4.82
C LEU A 236 -1.85 -17.54 -3.64
N MET A 237 -2.48 -17.02 -2.58
CA MET A 237 -2.90 -17.83 -1.43
C MET A 237 -4.00 -18.84 -1.80
N SER A 238 -4.94 -18.47 -2.67
CA SER A 238 -5.94 -19.39 -3.22
C SER A 238 -5.31 -20.47 -4.08
N ALA A 239 -4.35 -20.11 -4.94
CA ALA A 239 -3.56 -21.06 -5.75
C ALA A 239 -2.80 -22.06 -4.86
N TYR A 240 -2.14 -21.57 -3.81
CA TYR A 240 -1.45 -22.41 -2.82
C TYR A 240 -2.40 -23.39 -2.13
N LYS A 241 -3.59 -22.92 -1.71
CA LYS A 241 -4.62 -23.75 -1.10
C LYS A 241 -5.14 -24.83 -2.06
N ALA A 242 -5.33 -24.48 -3.34
CA ALA A 242 -5.73 -25.43 -4.38
C ALA A 242 -4.65 -26.49 -4.62
N LEU A 243 -3.38 -26.09 -4.69
CA LEU A 243 -2.24 -27.01 -4.86
C LEU A 243 -2.08 -27.96 -3.66
N GLY A 244 -2.26 -27.45 -2.43
CA GLY A 244 -2.28 -28.28 -1.22
C GLY A 244 -3.33 -29.38 -1.32
N ARG A 245 -4.58 -29.02 -1.65
CA ARG A 245 -5.68 -29.98 -1.85
C ARG A 245 -5.39 -30.99 -2.96
N ALA A 246 -4.85 -30.54 -4.10
CA ALA A 246 -4.51 -31.41 -5.22
C ALA A 246 -3.39 -32.41 -4.88
N THR A 247 -2.48 -32.04 -3.99
CA THR A 247 -1.38 -32.90 -3.51
C THR A 247 -1.73 -33.69 -2.25
N GLY A 248 -3.00 -33.66 -1.81
CA GLY A 248 -3.47 -34.36 -0.61
C GLY A 248 -2.92 -33.81 0.71
N ARG A 249 -2.40 -32.57 0.72
CA ARG A 249 -1.84 -31.90 1.89
C ARG A 249 -2.82 -30.87 2.46
N ASP A 250 -2.77 -30.66 3.78
CA ASP A 250 -3.49 -29.57 4.43
C ASP A 250 -2.66 -28.27 4.34
N PRO A 251 -3.08 -27.28 3.52
CA PRO A 251 -2.28 -26.08 3.27
C PRO A 251 -2.27 -25.16 4.50
N ASP A 252 -1.09 -24.94 5.08
CA ASP A 252 -0.90 -23.98 6.17
C ASP A 252 -1.03 -22.51 5.67
N PRO A 253 -1.97 -21.70 6.20
CA PRO A 253 -2.22 -20.34 5.72
C PRO A 253 -1.03 -19.39 5.87
N ILE A 254 -0.20 -19.56 6.90
CA ILE A 254 0.98 -18.71 7.14
C ILE A 254 2.04 -19.01 6.08
N THR A 255 2.23 -20.28 5.74
CA THR A 255 3.12 -20.69 4.64
C THR A 255 2.63 -20.14 3.30
N GLY A 256 1.32 -20.16 3.04
CA GLY A 256 0.74 -19.52 1.86
C GLY A 256 0.95 -18.01 1.84
N LEU A 257 0.82 -17.32 2.98
CA LEU A 257 1.10 -15.89 3.11
C LEU A 257 2.56 -15.58 2.80
N ALA A 258 3.49 -16.34 3.38
CA ALA A 258 4.91 -16.14 3.14
C ALA A 258 5.31 -16.47 1.69
N ALA A 259 4.78 -17.55 1.11
CA ALA A 259 5.01 -17.86 -0.31
C ALA A 259 4.50 -16.74 -1.23
N SER A 260 3.30 -16.18 -0.97
CA SER A 260 2.80 -15.04 -1.75
C SER A 260 3.66 -13.78 -1.60
N PHE A 261 4.21 -13.53 -0.40
CA PHE A 261 5.15 -12.43 -0.15
C PHE A 261 6.42 -12.61 -0.99
N MET A 262 7.05 -13.77 -0.91
CA MET A 262 8.31 -14.05 -1.62
C MET A 262 8.11 -13.93 -3.14
N ILE A 263 7.03 -14.50 -3.68
CA ILE A 263 6.73 -14.40 -5.12
C ILE A 263 6.56 -12.93 -5.54
N GLN A 264 5.79 -12.13 -4.81
CA GLN A 264 5.58 -10.72 -5.19
C GLN A 264 6.85 -9.88 -5.03
N ALA A 265 7.58 -10.07 -3.93
CA ALA A 265 8.84 -9.36 -3.68
C ALA A 265 9.90 -9.74 -4.71
N SER A 266 9.99 -11.01 -5.10
CA SER A 266 10.91 -11.48 -6.14
C SER A 266 10.53 -10.98 -7.54
N LEU A 267 9.25 -10.79 -7.86
CA LEU A 267 8.82 -10.24 -9.15
C LEU A 267 8.97 -8.72 -9.23
N LYS A 268 8.72 -8.03 -8.12
CA LYS A 268 8.72 -6.57 -8.01
C LYS A 268 9.41 -6.17 -6.69
N PRO A 269 10.76 -6.12 -6.65
CA PRO A 269 11.51 -5.93 -5.40
C PRO A 269 11.19 -4.60 -4.71
N TYR A 270 10.85 -3.56 -5.48
CA TYR A 270 10.46 -2.26 -4.93
C TYR A 270 9.20 -2.30 -4.05
N LEU A 271 8.35 -3.35 -4.16
CA LEU A 271 7.14 -3.48 -3.34
C LEU A 271 7.44 -3.53 -1.84
N VAL A 272 8.62 -3.99 -1.42
CA VAL A 272 8.96 -4.04 0.02
C VAL A 272 9.07 -2.65 0.65
N PHE A 273 9.26 -1.61 -0.16
CA PHE A 273 9.26 -0.21 0.29
C PHE A 273 7.86 0.40 0.29
N SER A 274 6.88 -0.26 -0.35
CA SER A 274 5.50 0.22 -0.38
C SER A 274 4.79 -0.01 0.95
N TYR A 275 4.23 1.08 1.50
CA TYR A 275 3.42 1.04 2.71
C TYR A 275 2.22 0.10 2.59
N GLY A 276 1.53 0.13 1.45
CA GLY A 276 0.38 -0.73 1.20
C GLY A 276 0.74 -2.21 1.22
N PHE A 277 1.91 -2.57 0.67
CA PHE A 277 2.43 -3.93 0.69
C PHE A 277 2.75 -4.38 2.12
N ALA A 278 3.55 -3.60 2.85
CA ALA A 278 3.92 -3.91 4.24
C ALA A 278 2.68 -4.08 5.14
N LEU A 279 1.77 -3.11 5.12
CA LEU A 279 0.54 -3.15 5.92
C LEU A 279 -0.35 -4.35 5.56
N THR A 280 -0.44 -4.73 4.27
CA THR A 280 -1.23 -5.87 3.81
C THR A 280 -0.72 -7.18 4.42
N TYR A 281 0.59 -7.43 4.36
CA TYR A 281 1.18 -8.67 4.86
C TYR A 281 1.24 -8.73 6.38
N VAL A 282 1.64 -7.63 7.04
CA VAL A 282 1.73 -7.56 8.50
C VAL A 282 0.35 -7.69 9.15
N SER A 283 -0.68 -7.00 8.62
CA SER A 283 -2.05 -7.12 9.13
C SER A 283 -2.62 -8.53 8.92
N SER A 284 -2.35 -9.14 7.76
CA SER A 284 -2.77 -10.52 7.47
C SER A 284 -2.11 -11.52 8.40
N LEU A 285 -0.82 -11.36 8.69
CA LEU A 285 -0.08 -12.18 9.63
C LEU A 285 -0.65 -12.03 11.06
N GLY A 286 -0.96 -10.79 11.46
CA GLY A 286 -1.59 -10.49 12.74
C GLY A 286 -2.93 -11.21 12.91
N MET A 287 -3.81 -11.11 11.91
CA MET A 287 -5.08 -11.83 11.89
C MET A 287 -4.91 -13.36 11.99
N MET A 288 -3.96 -13.94 11.25
CA MET A 288 -3.72 -15.38 11.27
C MET A 288 -3.15 -15.88 12.60
N LEU A 289 -2.24 -15.12 13.22
CA LEU A 289 -1.59 -15.52 14.47
C LEU A 289 -2.47 -15.27 15.70
N LEU A 290 -3.22 -14.17 15.70
CA LEU A 290 -3.87 -13.61 16.88
C LEU A 290 -5.40 -13.71 16.81
N GLY A 291 -6.00 -13.69 15.62
CA GLY A 291 -7.45 -13.60 15.43
C GLY A 291 -8.24 -14.67 16.18
N ARG A 292 -7.86 -15.95 16.04
CA ARG A 292 -8.53 -17.05 16.78
C ARG A 292 -8.41 -16.93 18.30
N ARG A 293 -7.30 -16.40 18.82
CA ARG A 293 -7.08 -16.31 20.27
C ARG A 293 -7.85 -15.14 20.87
N ILE A 294 -7.86 -14.01 20.17
CA ILE A 294 -8.63 -12.84 20.58
C ILE A 294 -10.13 -13.15 20.46
N GLY A 295 -10.56 -13.81 19.38
CA GLY A 295 -11.96 -14.22 19.19
C GLY A 295 -12.49 -15.14 20.30
N ARG A 296 -11.64 -16.01 20.87
CA ARG A 296 -12.02 -16.83 22.04
C ARG A 296 -12.20 -16.02 23.32
N ARG A 297 -11.61 -14.82 23.42
CA ARG A 297 -11.76 -13.93 24.58
C ARG A 297 -13.00 -13.03 24.46
N THR A 298 -13.49 -12.80 23.25
CA THR A 298 -14.73 -12.05 22.97
C THR A 298 -15.97 -12.96 22.90
N TRP A 299 -15.91 -14.16 23.51
CA TRP A 299 -16.98 -15.17 23.47
C TRP A 299 -18.31 -14.69 24.09
N TRP A 300 -18.24 -13.70 24.99
CA TRP A 300 -19.39 -13.11 25.67
C TRP A 300 -20.11 -12.05 24.81
N MET A 301 -19.54 -11.65 23.68
CA MET A 301 -20.13 -10.66 22.76
C MET A 301 -20.89 -11.37 21.62
N PRO A 302 -21.94 -10.76 21.06
CA PRO A 302 -22.56 -11.24 19.82
C PRO A 302 -21.53 -11.41 18.70
N GLN A 303 -21.66 -12.44 17.87
CA GLN A 303 -20.68 -12.75 16.82
C GLN A 303 -20.49 -11.59 15.82
N SER A 304 -21.55 -10.81 15.57
CA SER A 304 -21.55 -9.60 14.75
C SER A 304 -20.62 -8.49 15.28
N VAL A 305 -20.32 -8.50 16.59
CA VAL A 305 -19.48 -7.50 17.26
C VAL A 305 -18.12 -8.08 17.64
N GLY A 306 -18.11 -9.28 18.22
CA GLY A 306 -16.89 -9.94 18.68
C GLY A 306 -15.94 -10.28 17.53
N SER A 307 -16.45 -10.69 16.36
CA SER A 307 -15.61 -11.06 15.21
C SER A 307 -14.89 -9.85 14.59
N PRO A 308 -15.57 -8.73 14.25
CA PRO A 308 -14.88 -7.52 13.76
C PRO A 308 -13.90 -6.92 14.77
N LEU A 309 -14.26 -6.92 16.07
CA LEU A 309 -13.37 -6.44 17.13
C LEU A 309 -12.11 -7.29 17.24
N ALA A 310 -12.25 -8.62 17.22
CA ALA A 310 -11.12 -9.54 17.27
C ALA A 310 -10.23 -9.42 16.02
N GLY A 311 -10.84 -9.26 14.84
CA GLY A 311 -10.12 -9.06 13.58
C GLY A 311 -9.32 -7.75 13.57
N THR A 312 -9.96 -6.64 13.95
CA THR A 312 -9.31 -5.32 14.05
C THR A 312 -8.15 -5.34 15.03
N THR A 313 -8.38 -5.86 16.24
CA THR A 313 -7.35 -5.96 17.27
C THR A 313 -6.18 -6.84 16.81
N ALA A 314 -6.47 -7.97 16.16
CA ALA A 314 -5.45 -8.88 15.64
C ALA A 314 -4.63 -8.27 14.50
N ALA A 315 -5.25 -7.51 13.61
CA ALA A 315 -4.56 -6.82 12.52
C ALA A 315 -3.65 -5.73 13.07
N LEU A 316 -4.21 -4.80 13.86
CA LEU A 316 -3.48 -3.69 14.47
C LEU A 316 -2.35 -4.18 15.35
N ALA A 317 -2.52 -5.32 16.01
CA ALA A 317 -1.51 -5.85 16.91
C ALA A 317 -0.09 -5.98 16.31
N LEU A 318 0.00 -6.25 15.00
CA LEU A 318 1.28 -6.24 14.30
C LEU A 318 1.47 -5.01 13.42
N SER A 319 0.39 -4.46 12.85
CA SER A 319 0.50 -3.33 11.91
C SER A 319 0.54 -1.95 12.57
N PHE A 320 0.22 -1.84 13.86
CA PHE A 320 0.16 -0.58 14.60
C PHE A 320 1.49 0.20 14.56
N PRO A 321 2.68 -0.38 14.84
CA PRO A 321 3.94 0.36 14.73
C PRO A 321 4.15 0.94 13.34
N PHE A 322 3.85 0.14 12.30
CA PHE A 322 3.96 0.56 10.90
C PHE A 322 2.97 1.69 10.58
N MET A 323 1.70 1.54 10.97
CA MET A 323 0.68 2.54 10.74
C MET A 323 1.06 3.87 11.39
N VAL A 324 1.37 3.86 12.69
CA VAL A 324 1.76 5.07 13.43
C VAL A 324 2.99 5.72 12.83
N SER A 325 3.96 4.92 12.38
CA SER A 325 5.15 5.43 11.71
C SER A 325 4.85 6.15 10.41
N MET A 326 3.78 5.78 9.71
CA MET A 326 3.41 6.33 8.41
C MET A 326 2.47 7.53 8.53
N THR A 327 1.50 7.52 9.46
CA THR A 327 0.31 8.39 9.40
C THR A 327 0.28 9.59 10.34
N GLY A 328 1.33 9.95 11.08
CA GLY A 328 1.23 11.12 11.98
C GLY A 328 0.73 10.77 13.39
N GLY A 329 -0.34 9.98 13.42
CA GLY A 329 -1.09 9.56 14.60
C GLY A 329 -2.03 8.41 14.23
N MET A 330 -2.97 8.12 15.11
CA MET A 330 -4.03 7.14 14.85
C MET A 330 -5.36 7.74 15.30
N SER A 331 -6.39 7.59 14.48
CA SER A 331 -7.74 7.88 14.92
C SER A 331 -8.24 6.82 15.90
N ALA A 332 -8.75 7.26 17.06
CA ALA A 332 -9.51 6.39 17.95
C ALA A 332 -10.77 5.80 17.28
N GLY A 333 -11.24 6.46 16.21
CA GLY A 333 -12.35 6.03 15.38
C GLY A 333 -12.12 4.71 14.65
N VAL A 334 -10.90 4.18 14.58
CA VAL A 334 -10.59 2.88 13.93
C VAL A 334 -11.44 1.74 14.50
N PHE A 335 -11.66 1.70 15.81
CA PHE A 335 -12.48 0.64 16.42
C PHE A 335 -13.97 0.85 16.14
N ALA A 336 -14.48 2.07 16.34
CA ALA A 336 -15.88 2.40 16.08
C ALA A 336 -16.25 2.20 14.60
N GLY A 337 -15.38 2.70 13.71
CA GLY A 337 -15.45 2.53 12.26
C GLY A 337 -15.45 1.07 11.86
N ASN A 338 -14.50 0.26 12.34
CA ASN A 338 -14.48 -1.15 11.97
C ASN A 338 -15.64 -1.97 12.53
N MET A 339 -16.20 -1.61 13.68
CA MET A 339 -17.35 -2.31 14.27
C MET A 339 -18.66 -1.97 13.56
N ALA A 340 -18.87 -0.69 13.21
CA ALA A 340 -20.10 -0.23 12.56
C ALA A 340 -20.05 -0.37 11.03
N MET A 341 -18.96 0.08 10.42
CA MET A 341 -18.87 0.29 8.97
C MET A 341 -18.46 -0.96 8.19
N VAL A 342 -17.58 -1.81 8.73
CA VAL A 342 -17.14 -3.02 8.02
C VAL A 342 -18.31 -3.96 7.71
N PRO A 343 -19.26 -4.25 8.62
CA PRO A 343 -20.43 -5.07 8.29
C PRO A 343 -21.31 -4.44 7.20
N ILE A 344 -21.54 -3.12 7.27
CA ILE A 344 -22.35 -2.39 6.30
C ILE A 344 -21.69 -2.44 4.92
N TYR A 345 -20.40 -2.07 4.83
CA TYR A 345 -19.66 -2.11 3.58
C TYR A 345 -19.46 -3.53 3.04
N THR A 346 -19.40 -4.54 3.92
CA THR A 346 -19.44 -5.94 3.49
C THR A 346 -20.74 -6.24 2.73
N GLY A 347 -21.89 -5.83 3.28
CA GLY A 347 -23.19 -5.94 2.60
C GLY A 347 -23.22 -5.20 1.27
N VAL A 348 -22.69 -3.98 1.25
CA VAL A 348 -22.55 -3.18 0.03
C VAL A 348 -21.67 -3.88 -1.00
N THR A 349 -20.55 -4.47 -0.62
CA THR A 349 -19.67 -5.23 -1.52
C THR A 349 -20.43 -6.39 -2.16
N TYR A 350 -21.25 -7.14 -1.40
CA TYR A 350 -22.08 -8.20 -1.97
C TYR A 350 -23.07 -7.68 -3.00
N LEU A 351 -23.76 -6.57 -2.67
CA LEU A 351 -24.70 -5.94 -3.60
C LEU A 351 -23.98 -5.40 -4.83
N SER A 352 -22.79 -4.83 -4.68
CA SER A 352 -21.98 -4.31 -5.77
C SER A 352 -21.52 -5.44 -6.72
N LEU A 353 -21.09 -6.58 -6.18
CA LEU A 353 -20.77 -7.77 -6.99
C LEU A 353 -22.01 -8.29 -7.72
N ALA A 354 -23.17 -8.31 -7.06
CA ALA A 354 -24.44 -8.69 -7.69
C ALA A 354 -24.85 -7.69 -8.79
N SER A 355 -24.65 -6.39 -8.57
CA SER A 355 -24.92 -5.32 -9.54
C SER A 355 -24.03 -5.41 -10.77
N VAL A 356 -22.76 -5.79 -10.64
CA VAL A 356 -21.90 -6.03 -11.82
C VAL A 356 -22.44 -7.18 -12.69
N LEU A 357 -23.07 -8.19 -12.07
CA LEU A 357 -23.60 -9.36 -12.79
C LEU A 357 -25.02 -9.14 -13.34
N LEU A 358 -25.87 -8.43 -12.58
CA LEU A 358 -27.31 -8.29 -12.85
C LEU A 358 -27.70 -6.90 -13.35
N GLY A 359 -26.83 -5.89 -13.20
CA GLY A 359 -27.09 -4.51 -13.57
C GLY A 359 -27.45 -4.28 -15.04
N PRO A 360 -26.94 -5.05 -16.01
CA PRO A 360 -27.42 -4.96 -17.39
C PRO A 360 -28.90 -5.33 -17.58
N ILE A 361 -29.56 -5.96 -16.59
CA ILE A 361 -30.95 -6.39 -16.63
C ILE A 361 -31.84 -5.32 -15.96
N PRO A 362 -32.63 -4.53 -16.71
CA PRO A 362 -33.35 -3.38 -16.15
C PRO A 362 -34.28 -3.70 -14.96
N PRO A 363 -35.06 -4.81 -14.97
CA PRO A 363 -35.87 -5.19 -13.81
C PRO A 363 -35.07 -5.41 -12.51
N ALA A 364 -33.84 -5.93 -12.62
CA ALA A 364 -33.00 -6.16 -11.45
C ALA A 364 -32.54 -4.84 -10.83
N ARG A 365 -32.28 -3.81 -11.66
CA ARG A 365 -31.90 -2.47 -11.19
C ARG A 365 -32.99 -1.81 -10.36
N ILE A 366 -34.25 -1.89 -10.81
CA ILE A 366 -35.41 -1.32 -10.09
C ILE A 366 -35.52 -1.87 -8.67
N ILE A 367 -35.14 -3.12 -8.45
CA ILE A 367 -35.16 -3.77 -7.13
C ILE A 367 -33.90 -3.41 -6.32
N LEU A 368 -32.73 -3.43 -6.96
CA LEU A 368 -31.43 -3.23 -6.28
C LEU A 368 -31.19 -1.79 -5.87
N GLU A 369 -31.59 -0.82 -6.69
CA GLU A 369 -31.35 0.61 -6.47
C GLU A 369 -31.87 1.11 -5.11
N PRO A 370 -33.15 0.93 -4.72
CA PRO A 370 -33.64 1.43 -3.43
C PRO A 370 -32.97 0.75 -2.23
N VAL A 371 -32.62 -0.54 -2.37
CA VAL A 371 -31.91 -1.30 -1.33
C VAL A 371 -30.49 -0.74 -1.14
N ILE A 372 -29.76 -0.53 -2.25
CA ILE A 372 -28.41 0.04 -2.22
C ILE A 372 -28.46 1.46 -1.67
N ALA A 373 -29.36 2.30 -2.16
CA ALA A 373 -29.50 3.68 -1.67
C ALA A 373 -29.77 3.73 -0.15
N SER A 374 -30.66 2.86 0.35
CA SER A 374 -30.99 2.79 1.78
C SER A 374 -29.79 2.36 2.63
N ILE A 375 -29.04 1.35 2.18
CA ILE A 375 -27.85 0.86 2.89
C ILE A 375 -26.73 1.90 2.83
N MET A 376 -26.55 2.60 1.71
CA MET A 376 -25.56 3.68 1.58
C MET A 376 -25.89 4.87 2.48
N GLN A 377 -27.16 5.26 2.58
CA GLN A 377 -27.59 6.30 3.54
C GLN A 377 -27.34 5.86 4.98
N LEU A 378 -27.62 4.59 5.31
CA LEU A 378 -27.28 4.04 6.61
C LEU A 378 -25.78 4.09 6.88
N ALA A 379 -24.96 3.74 5.87
CA ALA A 379 -23.50 3.82 5.96
C ALA A 379 -23.05 5.25 6.23
N LEU A 380 -23.55 6.23 5.48
CA LEU A 380 -23.19 7.64 5.66
C LEU A 380 -23.52 8.12 7.09
N ARG A 381 -24.75 7.90 7.56
CA ARG A 381 -25.17 8.30 8.92
C ARG A 381 -24.37 7.59 10.02
N ALA A 382 -24.11 6.29 9.84
CA ALA A 382 -23.28 5.52 10.77
C ALA A 382 -21.83 6.04 10.77
N GLY A 383 -21.31 6.43 9.61
CA GLY A 383 -19.98 7.01 9.46
C GLY A 383 -19.87 8.36 10.15
N GLU A 384 -20.83 9.26 9.93
CA GLU A 384 -20.93 10.55 10.62
C GLU A 384 -20.98 10.36 12.15
N ALA A 385 -21.87 9.49 12.63
CA ALA A 385 -21.99 9.20 14.06
C ALA A 385 -20.70 8.58 14.64
N ALA A 386 -20.04 7.68 13.90
CA ALA A 386 -18.77 7.11 14.32
C ALA A 386 -17.63 8.15 14.30
N SER A 387 -17.66 9.08 13.35
CA SER A 387 -16.64 10.15 13.22
C SER A 387 -16.69 11.13 14.40
N ALA A 388 -17.84 11.28 15.05
CA ALA A 388 -17.96 12.04 16.30
C ALA A 388 -17.09 11.44 17.44
N PHE A 389 -16.77 10.15 17.37
CA PHE A 389 -15.85 9.47 18.29
C PHE A 389 -14.41 9.40 17.75
N SER A 390 -14.15 9.90 16.54
CA SER A 390 -12.80 10.01 16.00
C SER A 390 -12.06 11.15 16.69
N ALA A 391 -11.28 10.81 17.71
CA ALA A 391 -10.25 11.69 18.22
C ALA A 391 -8.93 11.35 17.53
N ASP A 392 -8.28 12.36 16.93
CA ASP A 392 -6.91 12.20 16.46
C ASP A 392 -5.99 12.06 17.68
N LEU A 393 -5.41 10.88 17.86
CA LEU A 393 -4.47 10.62 18.92
C LEU A 393 -3.09 11.06 18.43
N GLY A 394 -2.63 12.21 18.95
CA GLY A 394 -1.26 12.67 18.72
C GLY A 394 -0.22 11.63 19.17
N LEU A 395 0.98 11.69 18.56
CA LEU A 395 2.06 10.70 18.70
C LEU A 395 2.35 10.30 20.16
N LEU A 396 2.38 11.26 21.10
CA LEU A 396 2.64 11.01 22.52
C LEU A 396 1.59 10.08 23.17
N ARG A 397 0.31 10.26 22.82
CA ARG A 397 -0.79 9.42 23.35
C ARG A 397 -0.75 8.02 22.75
N VAL A 398 -0.45 7.92 21.46
CA VAL A 398 -0.24 6.66 20.75
C VAL A 398 0.93 5.88 21.36
N VAL A 399 2.00 6.57 21.75
CA VAL A 399 3.14 5.93 22.43
C VAL A 399 2.74 5.34 23.79
N MET A 400 1.82 5.96 24.51
CA MET A 400 1.28 5.42 25.77
C MET A 400 0.36 4.20 25.59
N TYR A 401 -0.14 3.93 24.38
CA TYR A 401 -0.87 2.69 24.08
C TYR A 401 0.08 1.48 23.89
N TYR A 402 1.37 1.70 23.59
CA TYR A 402 2.33 0.61 23.37
C TYR A 402 2.50 -0.32 24.58
N PRO A 403 2.66 0.17 25.83
CA PRO A 403 2.75 -0.68 27.00
C PRO A 403 1.47 -1.47 27.28
N ALA A 404 0.29 -0.85 27.11
CA ALA A 404 -0.99 -1.52 27.27
C ALA A 404 -1.19 -2.63 26.23
N PHE A 405 -0.78 -2.36 24.99
CA PHE A 405 -0.82 -3.31 23.89
C PHE A 405 0.18 -4.48 24.10
N LEU A 406 1.41 -4.18 24.54
CA LEU A 406 2.41 -5.18 24.91
C LEU A 406 1.96 -6.03 26.10
N ALA A 407 1.31 -5.44 27.11
CA ALA A 407 0.74 -6.14 28.24
C ALA A 407 -0.41 -7.08 27.81
N ALA A 408 -1.33 -6.62 26.97
CA ALA A 408 -2.40 -7.45 26.41
C ALA A 408 -1.84 -8.63 25.56
N SER A 409 -0.77 -8.36 24.80
CA SER A 409 -0.04 -9.37 24.03
C SER A 409 0.75 -10.33 24.93
N TRP A 410 1.23 -9.89 26.09
CA TRP A 410 1.89 -10.75 27.05
C TRP A 410 0.91 -11.70 27.73
N ILE A 411 -0.22 -11.18 28.21
CA ILE A 411 -1.28 -11.94 28.88
C ILE A 411 -1.91 -12.98 27.94
N SER A 412 -1.95 -12.69 26.64
CA SER A 412 -2.54 -13.58 25.64
C SER A 412 -1.60 -14.70 25.14
N PHE A 413 -0.31 -14.69 25.52
CA PHE A 413 0.71 -15.57 24.93
C PHE A 413 1.57 -16.32 25.97
N ARG A 414 1.80 -17.63 25.75
CA ARG A 414 2.85 -18.37 26.49
C ARG A 414 4.22 -17.73 26.22
N ARG A 415 5.08 -17.63 27.26
CA ARG A 415 6.40 -16.94 27.27
C ARG A 415 7.24 -17.10 25.98
N ARG A 416 7.25 -18.29 25.36
CA ARG A 416 8.05 -18.59 24.16
C ARG A 416 7.57 -17.88 22.86
N LYS A 417 6.27 -17.57 22.73
CA LYS A 417 5.72 -16.86 21.56
C LYS A 417 5.70 -15.33 21.76
N PHE A 418 5.77 -14.88 23.01
CA PHE A 418 5.88 -13.46 23.36
C PHE A 418 7.19 -12.86 22.88
N GLY A 419 8.32 -13.58 22.99
CA GLY A 419 9.62 -13.10 22.51
C GLY A 419 9.64 -12.79 21.01
N ILE A 420 8.89 -13.53 20.18
CA ILE A 420 8.81 -13.31 18.73
C ILE A 420 7.94 -12.08 18.44
N LEU A 421 6.80 -11.93 19.12
CA LEU A 421 5.96 -10.73 19.03
C LEU A 421 6.72 -9.48 19.48
N LEU A 422 7.47 -9.59 20.58
CA LEU A 422 8.31 -8.52 21.10
C LEU A 422 9.45 -8.18 20.13
N ALA A 423 10.09 -9.16 19.51
CA ALA A 423 11.14 -8.92 18.51
C ALA A 423 10.57 -8.23 17.25
N PHE A 424 9.44 -8.72 16.70
CA PHE A 424 8.75 -8.05 15.58
C PHE A 424 8.34 -6.62 15.93
N PHE A 425 7.86 -6.44 17.16
CA PHE A 425 7.47 -5.14 17.68
C PHE A 425 8.67 -4.20 17.82
N LEU A 426 9.76 -4.66 18.43
CA LEU A 426 10.98 -3.87 18.60
C LEU A 426 11.66 -3.58 17.26
N CYS A 427 11.66 -4.51 16.32
CA CYS A 427 12.11 -4.26 14.95
C CYS A 427 11.21 -3.23 14.25
N GLY A 428 9.89 -3.40 14.30
CA GLY A 428 8.96 -2.41 13.75
C GLY A 428 9.18 -1.03 14.36
N LEU A 429 9.40 -0.96 15.68
CA LEU A 429 9.69 0.26 16.42
C LEU A 429 11.04 0.87 16.01
N LEU A 430 12.11 0.08 15.97
CA LEU A 430 13.45 0.54 15.55
C LEU A 430 13.48 1.04 14.11
N ILE A 431 12.80 0.35 13.19
CA ILE A 431 12.71 0.77 11.79
C ILE A 431 11.79 2.00 11.68
N SER A 432 10.80 2.16 12.58
CA SER A 432 9.88 3.30 12.59
C SER A 432 10.37 4.58 13.25
N MET A 433 11.40 4.49 14.10
CA MET A 433 11.88 5.66 14.82
C MET A 433 12.48 6.65 13.80
N PRO A 434 12.08 7.93 13.84
CA PRO A 434 12.64 8.96 12.98
C PRO A 434 14.02 9.34 13.52
N ILE A 435 15.00 8.46 13.35
CA ILE A 435 16.39 8.72 13.76
C ILE A 435 17.00 9.77 12.82
N ILE A 436 16.51 9.83 11.59
CA ILE A 436 17.00 10.70 10.52
C ILE A 436 15.79 11.37 9.89
N GLU A 437 15.71 12.68 10.05
CA GLU A 437 14.78 13.51 9.28
C GLU A 437 15.52 14.06 8.07
N ARG A 438 15.04 13.73 6.88
CA ARG A 438 15.55 14.20 5.61
C ARG A 438 14.54 15.20 5.02
N VAL A 439 15.01 16.34 4.58
CA VAL A 439 14.24 17.25 3.73
C VAL A 439 14.94 17.25 2.39
N GLU A 440 14.23 16.81 1.38
CA GLU A 440 14.66 16.78 0.01
C GLU A 440 13.83 17.79 -0.77
N ILE A 441 14.50 18.76 -1.39
CA ILE A 441 13.84 19.71 -2.29
C ILE A 441 14.07 19.16 -3.69
N VAL A 442 12.98 18.78 -4.36
CA VAL A 442 12.98 18.25 -5.72
C VAL A 442 12.35 19.32 -6.62
N ASN A 443 13.08 19.75 -7.64
CA ASN A 443 12.50 20.54 -8.72
C ASN A 443 12.30 19.63 -9.93
N ASP A 444 11.05 19.24 -10.19
CA ASP A 444 10.67 18.40 -11.33
C ASP A 444 9.97 19.28 -12.37
N TRP A 445 10.74 19.83 -13.31
CA TRP A 445 10.24 20.56 -14.48
C TRP A 445 9.32 21.76 -14.16
N GLY A 446 9.68 22.56 -13.15
CA GLY A 446 8.93 23.75 -12.72
C GLY A 446 7.97 23.50 -11.56
N ASN A 447 7.66 22.22 -11.30
CA ASN A 447 6.96 21.80 -10.09
C ASN A 447 7.95 21.51 -8.97
N CYS A 448 8.06 22.47 -8.06
CA CYS A 448 8.88 22.27 -6.88
C CYS A 448 8.10 21.48 -5.82
N LYS A 449 8.72 20.39 -5.38
CA LYS A 449 8.26 19.54 -4.29
C LYS A 449 9.25 19.63 -3.14
N VAL A 450 8.73 19.76 -1.93
CA VAL A 450 9.50 19.57 -0.70
C VAL A 450 9.08 18.26 -0.09
N VAL A 451 9.96 17.27 -0.16
CA VAL A 451 9.78 15.96 0.42
C VAL A 451 10.40 15.98 1.81
N VAL A 452 9.56 15.97 2.82
CA VAL A 452 9.95 15.91 4.22
C VAL A 452 9.80 14.47 4.70
N SER A 453 10.91 13.75 4.77
CA SER A 453 10.97 12.40 5.31
C SER A 453 11.36 12.42 6.79
N SER A 454 10.47 11.99 7.70
CA SER A 454 10.76 11.78 9.13
C SER A 454 10.51 10.31 9.48
N GLY A 455 11.57 9.51 9.55
CA GLY A 455 11.45 8.05 9.67
C GLY A 455 10.75 7.45 8.45
N PHE A 456 9.55 6.88 8.66
CA PHE A 456 8.67 6.39 7.58
C PHE A 456 7.64 7.42 7.10
N ARG A 457 7.54 8.59 7.73
CA ARG A 457 6.65 9.64 7.22
C ARG A 457 7.35 10.31 6.08
N THR A 458 6.72 10.37 4.93
CA THR A 458 7.18 11.19 3.82
C THR A 458 6.05 12.13 3.48
N ILE A 459 6.18 13.39 3.91
CA ILE A 459 5.25 14.46 3.59
C ILE A 459 5.80 15.11 2.34
N VAL A 460 5.11 14.94 1.22
CA VAL A 460 5.44 15.63 -0.01
C VAL A 460 4.59 16.90 -0.04
N ILE A 461 5.24 18.05 -0.22
CA ILE A 461 4.58 19.34 -0.28
C ILE A 461 4.83 19.87 -1.68
N SER A 462 3.78 20.12 -2.44
CA SER A 462 3.88 20.44 -3.86
C SER A 462 3.10 21.72 -4.17
N ASN A 463 3.55 22.45 -5.19
CA ASN A 463 2.84 23.59 -5.74
C ASN A 463 1.61 23.18 -6.58
N GLU A 464 1.50 21.91 -6.96
CA GLU A 464 0.38 21.33 -7.71
C GLU A 464 -0.15 20.05 -7.05
N ARG A 465 -1.46 19.83 -7.17
CA ARG A 465 -2.15 18.67 -6.57
C ARG A 465 -2.01 17.44 -7.48
N ILE A 466 -1.16 16.49 -7.10
CA ILE A 466 -1.13 15.18 -7.75
C ILE A 466 -2.12 14.25 -7.00
N PRO A 467 -3.09 13.63 -7.69
CA PRO A 467 -4.21 12.91 -7.03
C PRO A 467 -3.84 11.70 -6.17
N GLU A 468 -2.62 11.16 -6.27
CA GLU A 468 -2.26 9.87 -5.63
C GLU A 468 -1.27 9.95 -4.47
N SER A 469 -0.58 11.06 -4.31
CA SER A 469 0.26 11.32 -3.16
C SER A 469 -0.55 12.17 -2.21
N GLY A 470 -0.56 11.87 -0.90
CA GLY A 470 -1.09 12.77 0.14
C GLY A 470 -0.29 14.07 0.24
N GLU A 471 -0.12 14.75 -0.90
CA GLU A 471 0.61 15.96 -1.13
C GLU A 471 -0.21 17.12 -0.58
N ILE A 472 0.41 17.88 0.31
CA ILE A 472 -0.22 19.10 0.81
C ILE A 472 0.04 20.19 -0.20
N LEU A 473 -1.04 20.74 -0.76
CA LEU A 473 -0.98 21.85 -1.69
C LEU A 473 -0.46 23.10 -0.97
N LEU A 474 0.61 23.70 -1.48
CA LEU A 474 1.25 24.87 -0.89
C LEU A 474 0.49 26.18 -1.23
N GLU A 475 -0.78 26.28 -0.83
CA GLU A 475 -1.57 27.52 -1.00
C GLU A 475 -1.28 28.56 0.08
N LYS A 476 -0.93 28.10 1.28
CA LYS A 476 -0.62 28.91 2.47
C LYS A 476 0.70 28.42 3.08
N PRO A 477 1.39 29.26 3.88
CA PRO A 477 2.59 28.82 4.59
C PRO A 477 2.28 27.61 5.48
N ILE A 478 3.01 26.53 5.28
CA ILE A 478 2.86 25.30 6.06
C ILE A 478 3.89 25.32 7.18
N PHE A 479 3.42 25.13 8.41
CA PHE A 479 4.26 25.05 9.60
C PHE A 479 4.31 23.61 10.11
N PHE A 480 5.51 23.10 10.34
CA PHE A 480 5.70 21.80 10.97
C PHE A 480 6.97 21.82 11.81
N THR A 481 7.10 20.83 12.71
CA THR A 481 8.27 20.71 13.58
C THR A 481 9.14 19.56 13.08
N LEU A 482 10.39 19.85 12.72
CA LEU A 482 11.40 18.86 12.35
C LEU A 482 12.53 18.89 13.38
N GLY A 483 12.77 17.77 14.05
CA GLY A 483 13.95 17.58 14.90
C GLY A 483 13.96 18.55 16.09
N GLY A 484 12.77 18.96 16.52
CA GLY A 484 12.55 19.96 17.58
C GLY A 484 12.62 21.42 17.11
N ARG A 485 12.75 21.70 15.81
CA ARG A 485 12.80 23.06 15.25
C ARG A 485 11.56 23.38 14.43
N ARG A 486 11.10 24.64 14.51
CA ARG A 486 9.98 25.11 13.68
C ARG A 486 10.46 25.32 12.24
N VAL A 487 9.85 24.60 11.32
CA VAL A 487 10.07 24.75 9.87
C VAL A 487 8.83 25.36 9.25
N GLU A 488 9.05 26.39 8.43
CA GLU A 488 8.04 27.06 7.64
C GLU A 488 8.40 26.90 6.17
N ILE A 489 7.46 26.37 5.38
CA ILE A 489 7.57 26.35 3.92
C ILE A 489 6.53 27.30 3.37
N SER A 490 6.97 28.30 2.62
CA SER A 490 6.11 29.28 1.95
C SER A 490 6.36 29.30 0.45
N LYS A 491 5.34 29.70 -0.32
CA LYS A 491 5.44 29.79 -1.78
C LYS A 491 6.51 30.82 -2.15
N GLY A 492 7.32 30.50 -3.17
CA GLY A 492 8.26 31.46 -3.72
C GLY A 492 7.53 32.66 -4.34
N THR A 493 8.24 33.78 -4.46
CA THR A 493 7.75 34.97 -5.18
C THR A 493 8.03 34.83 -6.69
N GLY A 494 7.04 34.38 -7.47
CA GLY A 494 7.09 34.26 -8.94
C GLY A 494 6.61 32.90 -9.48
N TRP A 495 6.22 32.83 -10.77
CA TRP A 495 5.63 31.63 -11.41
C TRP A 495 6.54 30.39 -11.40
N ASN A 496 7.88 30.57 -11.38
CA ASN A 496 8.90 29.49 -11.31
C ASN A 496 9.79 29.58 -10.06
N SER A 497 9.32 30.23 -9.00
CA SER A 497 10.14 30.48 -7.82
C SER A 497 10.08 29.30 -6.84
N LEU A 498 11.27 28.85 -6.41
CA LEU A 498 11.41 27.79 -5.41
C LEU A 498 10.70 28.19 -4.09
N PRO A 499 10.03 27.25 -3.42
CA PRO A 499 9.45 27.47 -2.10
C PRO A 499 10.54 27.88 -1.11
N GLN A 500 10.24 28.85 -0.27
CA GLN A 500 11.15 29.32 0.75
C GLN A 500 11.02 28.44 1.98
N VAL A 501 12.09 27.75 2.33
CA VAL A 501 12.17 26.96 3.57
C VAL A 501 12.87 27.79 4.65
N HIS A 502 12.14 28.14 5.69
CA HIS A 502 12.66 28.79 6.89
C HIS A 502 12.76 27.78 8.02
N VAL A 503 13.90 27.71 8.70
CA VAL A 503 14.09 26.92 9.92
C VAL A 503 14.41 27.89 11.06
N GLU A 504 13.57 27.93 12.09
CA GLU A 504 13.72 28.89 13.21
C GLU A 504 13.81 30.35 12.72
N GLY A 505 13.04 30.70 11.68
CA GLY A 505 13.06 32.04 11.06
C GLY A 505 14.27 32.33 10.18
N LYS A 506 15.22 31.40 10.03
CA LYS A 506 16.36 31.54 9.12
C LYS A 506 16.09 30.85 7.79
N ARG A 507 16.20 31.58 6.69
CA ARG A 507 16.03 31.05 5.34
C ARG A 507 17.17 30.08 5.01
N LEU A 508 16.83 28.84 4.65
CA LEU A 508 17.79 27.90 4.09
C LEU A 508 18.23 28.39 2.71
N LYS A 509 19.55 28.46 2.50
CA LYS A 509 20.13 28.88 1.22
C LYS A 509 20.02 27.71 0.24
N ILE A 510 18.97 27.75 -0.57
CA ILE A 510 18.81 26.83 -1.69
C ILE A 510 19.82 27.23 -2.79
N PRO A 511 20.57 26.29 -3.39
CA PRO A 511 21.54 26.61 -4.45
C PRO A 511 20.87 27.32 -5.64
N SER A 512 21.54 28.31 -6.23
CA SER A 512 21.07 29.04 -7.42
C SER A 512 20.93 28.14 -8.67
N GLU A 513 21.54 26.96 -8.65
CA GLU A 513 21.42 25.93 -9.69
C GLU A 513 20.03 25.29 -9.71
N MET A 514 19.29 25.31 -8.60
CA MET A 514 17.89 24.82 -8.56
C MET A 514 16.88 25.80 -9.16
N SER A 515 17.23 27.08 -9.29
CA SER A 515 16.28 28.13 -9.71
C SER A 515 15.99 28.12 -11.21
N TYR A 516 16.88 27.54 -12.03
CA TYR A 516 16.77 27.50 -13.48
C TYR A 516 17.63 26.36 -14.01
N TYR A 517 17.05 25.23 -14.46
CA TYR A 517 17.76 24.33 -15.39
C TYR A 517 16.80 23.47 -16.23
N ASN A 518 17.17 23.33 -17.51
CA ASN A 518 16.49 22.56 -18.54
C ASN A 518 16.43 21.07 -18.20
N GLY A 519 15.30 20.62 -17.65
CA GLY A 519 14.90 19.21 -17.72
C GLY A 519 15.60 18.20 -16.79
N MET A 520 16.48 18.63 -15.89
CA MET A 520 17.08 17.73 -14.87
C MET A 520 16.47 17.93 -13.48
N ALA A 521 16.15 16.82 -12.81
CA ALA A 521 15.83 16.82 -11.38
C ALA A 521 17.09 17.21 -10.58
N VAL A 522 17.03 18.34 -9.87
CA VAL A 522 18.07 18.73 -8.92
C VAL A 522 17.56 18.40 -7.53
N GLU A 523 18.28 17.54 -6.81
CA GLU A 523 17.98 17.16 -5.43
C GLU A 523 18.93 17.92 -4.48
N ALA A 524 18.37 18.57 -3.45
CA ALA A 524 19.15 19.06 -2.32
C ALA A 524 18.69 18.33 -1.07
N ASP A 525 19.57 17.43 -0.61
CA ASP A 525 19.35 16.64 0.58
C ASP A 525 19.84 17.38 1.83
N PHE A 526 18.91 17.66 2.73
CA PHE A 526 19.20 18.17 4.07
C PHE A 526 18.86 17.10 5.10
N ILE A 527 19.80 16.77 5.97
CA ILE A 527 19.59 15.89 7.11
C ILE A 527 19.54 16.71 8.39
N PHE A 528 18.53 16.46 9.22
CA PHE A 528 18.43 17.01 10.56
C PHE A 528 18.80 15.92 11.58
N ILE A 529 19.88 16.14 12.34
CA ILE A 529 20.33 15.22 13.40
C ILE A 529 20.58 16.02 14.67
N PHE A 530 19.91 15.66 15.77
CA PHE A 530 20.06 16.28 17.10
C PHE A 530 20.03 17.83 17.06
N GLY A 531 19.08 18.40 16.30
CA GLY A 531 18.93 19.85 16.17
C GLY A 531 20.01 20.54 15.32
N LYS A 532 20.83 19.80 14.54
CA LYS A 532 21.77 20.36 13.56
C LYS A 532 21.34 20.01 12.15
N VAL A 533 21.53 20.94 11.21
CA VAL A 533 21.24 20.77 9.78
C VAL A 533 22.52 20.43 9.04
N TYR A 534 22.52 19.32 8.32
CA TYR A 534 23.61 18.86 7.48
C TYR A 534 23.12 18.85 6.05
N ARG A 535 23.91 19.37 5.13
CA ARG A 535 23.66 19.23 3.69
C ARG A 535 24.50 18.05 3.20
N LEU A 536 23.85 17.06 2.59
CA LEU A 536 24.57 16.02 1.87
C LEU A 536 25.12 16.64 0.58
N LYS A 537 26.40 16.39 0.30
CA LYS A 537 27.09 16.87 -0.91
C LYS A 537 27.10 15.78 -1.96
#